data_AF-A0A6A4X0J4-F1
#
_entry.id   AF-A0A6A4X0J4-F1
#
_cell.length_a   1.000
_cell.length_b   1.000
_cell.length_c   1.000
_cell.angle_alpha   90.00
_cell.angle_beta   90.00
_cell.angle_gamma   90.00
#
_symmetry.space_group_name_H-M   'P 1'
#
loop_
_entity.id
_entity.type
_entity.pdbx_description
1 polymer ?
#
loop_
_entity_poly.entity_id
_entity_poly.type
_entity_poly.pdbx_seq_one_letter_code
_entity_poly.pdbx_strand_id
1 'polypeptide(L)'
;MPASKSEMSPPSNAAVPVAAAESYAPALLRPLTETVAPSAAAVRQVWVENMDSADERKLGLLELHPEVFAAFPKLHLIHDNVRWQRMYRQVDYAATKTRAEVRGGGRKPHPQKGGGRARAGSIRSPLWKGGGVSHGPRGPKTHFYMLSHSARVGGLCATLSVKLAQNDLHVVRDLELPSADPGRLQELVERRYWGPSVLFVDE
;
A
#
# COMPACT_ATOMS: atom_id res chain seq x y z
N MET A 1 57.58 -48.23 61.50
CA MET A 1 56.39 -48.16 60.62
C MET A 1 55.80 -46.75 60.65
N PRO A 2 56.23 -45.84 59.76
CA PRO A 2 55.46 -44.65 59.43
C PRO A 2 54.99 -44.72 57.97
N ALA A 3 53.68 -44.65 57.74
CA ALA A 3 53.08 -44.65 56.40
C ALA A 3 53.19 -43.26 55.76
N SER A 4 53.84 -43.21 54.59
CA SER A 4 54.01 -42.05 53.73
C SER A 4 52.67 -41.57 53.16
N LYS A 5 52.32 -40.30 53.40
CA LYS A 5 51.22 -39.61 52.72
C LYS A 5 51.65 -39.30 51.28
N SER A 6 51.04 -39.97 50.30
CA SER A 6 51.18 -39.65 48.88
C SER A 6 50.25 -38.48 48.53
N GLU A 7 50.84 -37.31 48.26
CA GLU A 7 50.14 -36.17 47.66
C GLU A 7 49.71 -36.52 46.23
N MET A 8 48.40 -36.46 45.98
CA MET A 8 47.82 -36.75 44.67
C MET A 8 47.65 -35.42 43.92
N SER A 9 48.53 -35.18 42.96
CA SER A 9 48.53 -33.99 42.10
C SER A 9 47.27 -33.96 41.21
N PRO A 10 46.62 -32.80 40.99
CA PRO A 10 45.44 -32.70 40.14
C PRO A 10 45.79 -32.93 38.66
N PRO A 11 44.89 -33.50 37.85
CA PRO A 11 45.19 -33.82 36.47
C PRO A 11 45.41 -32.56 35.63
N SER A 12 46.48 -32.60 34.85
CA SER A 12 46.87 -31.65 33.80
C SER A 12 45.70 -31.31 32.88
N ASN A 13 45.30 -30.03 32.87
CA ASN A 13 44.34 -29.48 31.92
C ASN A 13 44.90 -29.62 30.49
N ALA A 14 44.45 -30.64 29.76
CA ALA A 14 44.69 -30.73 28.33
C ALA A 14 43.97 -29.56 27.65
N ALA A 15 44.73 -28.69 27.01
CA ALA A 15 44.22 -27.59 26.20
C ALA A 15 43.37 -28.16 25.07
N VAL A 16 42.04 -27.97 25.16
CA VAL A 16 41.14 -28.15 24.02
C VAL A 16 41.55 -27.14 22.96
N PRO A 17 41.79 -27.54 21.70
CA PRO A 17 42.10 -26.60 20.65
C PRO A 17 40.90 -25.66 20.47
N VAL A 18 41.12 -24.38 20.74
CA VAL A 18 40.18 -23.30 20.40
C VAL A 18 40.11 -23.28 18.88
N ALA A 19 39.05 -23.88 18.34
CA ALA A 19 38.67 -23.72 16.95
C ALA A 19 38.66 -22.22 16.63
N ALA A 20 39.29 -21.87 15.52
CA ALA A 20 39.43 -20.51 15.03
C ALA A 20 38.12 -19.75 15.20
N ALA A 21 38.20 -18.55 15.79
CA ALA A 21 37.10 -17.63 15.89
C ALA A 21 36.65 -17.24 14.48
N GLU A 22 35.72 -18.01 13.91
CA GLU A 22 34.86 -17.52 12.84
C GLU A 22 34.14 -16.31 13.43
N SER A 23 34.46 -15.14 12.89
CA SER A 23 33.82 -13.88 13.23
C SER A 23 32.31 -14.04 13.13
N TYR A 24 31.63 -14.07 14.27
CA TYR A 24 30.18 -14.06 14.33
C TYR A 24 29.72 -12.66 13.91
N ALA A 25 29.65 -12.42 12.61
CA ALA A 25 28.98 -11.26 12.06
C ALA A 25 27.48 -11.42 12.41
N PRO A 26 26.88 -10.50 13.19
CA PRO A 26 25.46 -10.58 13.46
C PRO A 26 24.71 -10.48 12.12
N ALA A 27 23.87 -11.47 11.82
CA ALA A 27 23.05 -11.59 10.62
C ALA A 27 21.94 -10.50 10.54
N LEU A 28 22.27 -9.24 10.80
CA LEU A 28 21.31 -8.16 11.06
C LEU A 28 21.51 -6.92 10.19
N LEU A 29 21.89 -7.09 8.92
CA LEU A 29 21.45 -6.23 7.81
C LEU A 29 22.06 -6.81 6.52
N ARG A 30 21.26 -7.60 5.79
CA ARG A 30 21.59 -7.92 4.40
C ARG A 30 21.60 -6.61 3.61
N PRO A 31 22.65 -6.31 2.82
CA PRO A 31 22.61 -5.14 1.94
C PRO A 31 21.43 -5.27 0.97
N LEU A 32 20.67 -4.19 0.77
CA LEU A 32 19.47 -4.16 -0.10
C LEU A 32 19.77 -4.54 -1.57
N THR A 33 21.04 -4.66 -1.93
CA THR A 33 21.53 -5.01 -3.26
C THR A 33 21.64 -6.51 -3.51
N GLU A 34 21.56 -7.36 -2.48
CA GLU A 34 21.55 -8.80 -2.66
C GLU A 34 20.13 -9.28 -2.97
N THR A 35 19.88 -9.53 -4.24
CA THR A 35 18.73 -10.32 -4.68
C THR A 35 18.82 -11.69 -4.04
N VAL A 36 17.88 -12.00 -3.14
CA VAL A 36 17.72 -13.35 -2.61
C VAL A 36 17.45 -14.25 -3.81
N ALA A 37 18.21 -15.34 -3.95
CA ALA A 37 18.00 -16.32 -5.01
C ALA A 37 16.51 -16.74 -5.02
N PRO A 38 15.82 -16.65 -6.17
CA PRO A 38 14.38 -16.80 -6.20
C PRO A 38 13.97 -18.19 -5.74
N SER A 39 13.00 -18.25 -4.83
CA SER A 39 12.37 -19.48 -4.38
C SER A 39 11.75 -20.22 -5.57
N ALA A 40 12.46 -21.20 -6.16
CA ALA A 40 12.03 -22.23 -7.13
C ALA A 40 11.14 -21.83 -8.34
N ALA A 41 10.76 -20.56 -8.45
CA ALA A 41 9.86 -20.02 -9.45
C ALA A 41 10.68 -19.58 -10.65
N ALA A 42 10.23 -19.99 -11.83
CA ALA A 42 10.89 -19.65 -13.08
C ALA A 42 10.97 -18.13 -13.27
N VAL A 43 12.15 -17.65 -13.64
CA VAL A 43 12.42 -16.26 -14.00
C VAL A 43 11.51 -15.85 -15.16
N ARG A 44 10.93 -14.64 -15.09
CA ARG A 44 10.13 -14.08 -16.18
C ARG A 44 11.02 -13.23 -17.06
N GLN A 45 10.79 -13.29 -18.37
CA GLN A 45 11.55 -12.56 -19.36
C GLN A 45 10.64 -11.58 -20.10
N VAL A 46 11.14 -10.37 -20.35
CA VAL A 46 10.40 -9.30 -21.05
C VAL A 46 11.31 -8.66 -22.09
N TRP A 47 10.72 -8.28 -23.22
CA TRP A 47 11.42 -7.54 -24.27
C TRP A 47 11.71 -6.12 -23.81
N VAL A 48 12.92 -5.66 -24.10
CA VAL A 48 13.29 -4.24 -23.95
C VAL A 48 13.02 -3.56 -25.28
N GLU A 49 12.13 -2.57 -25.24
CA GLU A 49 11.70 -1.78 -26.39
C GLU A 49 12.45 -0.43 -26.44
N ASN A 50 12.44 0.18 -27.62
CA ASN A 50 12.98 1.53 -27.85
C ASN A 50 11.88 2.60 -27.77
N MET A 51 12.23 3.87 -27.57
CA MET A 51 11.29 5.02 -27.67
C MET A 51 11.57 5.95 -28.86
N ASP A 52 12.72 5.81 -29.53
CA ASP A 52 13.15 6.73 -30.58
C ASP A 52 12.29 6.65 -31.86
N SER A 53 11.86 5.45 -32.23
CA SER A 53 11.09 5.21 -33.46
C SER A 53 9.65 4.83 -33.17
N ALA A 54 8.73 5.24 -34.05
CA ALA A 54 7.34 4.79 -33.97
C ALA A 54 7.21 3.27 -34.15
N ASP A 55 8.09 2.66 -34.95
CA ASP A 55 8.19 1.21 -35.09
C ASP A 55 8.80 0.56 -33.84
N GLU A 56 8.20 -0.57 -33.43
CA GLU A 56 8.69 -1.40 -32.34
C GLU A 56 10.00 -2.09 -32.74
N ARG A 57 11.07 -1.85 -31.97
CA ARG A 57 12.33 -2.58 -32.08
C ARG A 57 12.64 -3.24 -30.74
N LYS A 58 12.90 -4.56 -30.79
CA LYS A 58 13.28 -5.36 -29.64
C LYS A 58 14.80 -5.28 -29.48
N LEU A 59 15.25 -4.44 -28.55
CA LEU A 59 16.67 -4.16 -28.32
C LEU A 59 17.36 -5.30 -27.57
N GLY A 60 16.63 -5.98 -26.69
CA GLY A 60 17.17 -7.03 -25.84
C GLY A 60 16.09 -7.70 -25.01
N LEU A 61 16.53 -8.58 -24.12
CA LEU A 61 15.66 -9.41 -23.30
C LEU A 61 16.11 -9.26 -21.85
N LEU A 62 15.19 -8.84 -20.98
CA LEU A 62 15.44 -8.54 -19.58
C LEU A 62 14.84 -9.64 -18.71
N GLU A 63 15.63 -10.12 -17.75
CA GLU A 63 15.19 -11.04 -16.71
C GLU A 63 14.59 -10.28 -15.53
N LEU A 64 13.35 -10.63 -15.17
CA LEU A 64 12.60 -10.02 -14.09
C LEU A 64 12.54 -10.94 -12.87
N HIS A 65 12.63 -10.32 -11.68
CA HIS A 65 12.55 -11.04 -10.42
C HIS A 65 11.17 -11.72 -10.26
N PRO A 66 11.11 -13.05 -10.03
CA PRO A 66 9.85 -13.78 -10.04
C PRO A 66 8.95 -13.45 -8.84
N GLU A 67 9.49 -13.03 -7.69
CA GLU A 67 8.63 -12.65 -6.56
C GLU A 67 7.84 -11.35 -6.80
N VAL A 68 8.33 -10.48 -7.68
CA VAL A 68 7.69 -9.18 -7.97
C VAL A 68 6.74 -9.31 -9.16
N PHE A 69 7.21 -9.97 -10.23
CA PHE A 69 6.51 -10.04 -11.52
C PHE A 69 5.83 -11.39 -11.81
N ALA A 70 6.04 -12.41 -10.97
CA ALA A 70 5.37 -13.70 -11.04
C ALA A 70 4.65 -14.08 -9.73
N ALA A 71 4.25 -13.08 -8.93
CA ALA A 71 3.45 -13.30 -7.75
C ALA A 71 2.05 -13.80 -8.12
N PHE A 72 1.48 -14.68 -7.29
CA PHE A 72 0.10 -15.13 -7.49
C PHE A 72 -0.87 -13.93 -7.44
N PRO A 73 -1.77 -13.77 -8.42
CA PRO A 73 -2.65 -12.60 -8.53
C PRO A 73 -3.74 -12.61 -7.46
N LYS A 74 -3.44 -12.03 -6.29
CA LYS A 74 -4.36 -11.86 -5.17
C LYS A 74 -5.27 -10.65 -5.38
N LEU A 75 -6.40 -10.84 -6.08
CA LEU A 75 -7.36 -9.77 -6.39
C LEU A 75 -7.87 -9.00 -5.16
N HIS A 76 -8.05 -9.67 -4.01
CA HIS A 76 -8.49 -9.03 -2.78
C HIS A 76 -7.48 -7.99 -2.26
N LEU A 77 -6.17 -8.27 -2.34
CA LEU A 77 -5.14 -7.30 -1.95
C LEU A 77 -5.13 -6.08 -2.86
N ILE A 78 -5.35 -6.28 -4.16
CA ILE A 78 -5.45 -5.19 -5.13
C ILE A 78 -6.65 -4.30 -4.76
N HIS A 79 -7.81 -4.91 -4.53
CA HIS A 79 -9.01 -4.20 -4.09
C HIS A 79 -8.79 -3.40 -2.79
N ASP A 80 -8.18 -4.01 -1.79
CA ASP A 80 -7.93 -3.36 -0.49
C ASP A 80 -6.97 -2.18 -0.61
N ASN A 81 -5.95 -2.29 -1.47
CA ASN A 81 -5.05 -1.19 -1.77
C ASN A 81 -5.75 -0.02 -2.46
N VAL A 82 -6.57 -0.31 -3.48
CA VAL A 82 -7.34 0.72 -4.18
C VAL A 82 -8.31 1.42 -3.23
N ARG A 83 -9.02 0.65 -2.39
CA ARG A 83 -9.92 1.18 -1.38
C ARG A 83 -9.17 2.05 -0.37
N TRP A 84 -8.03 1.58 0.12
CA TRP A 84 -7.18 2.31 1.05
C TRP A 84 -6.69 3.63 0.48
N GLN A 85 -6.14 3.63 -0.75
CA GLN A 85 -5.67 4.85 -1.42
C GLN A 85 -6.77 5.90 -1.59
N ARG A 86 -8.01 5.46 -1.89
CA ARG A 86 -9.18 6.35 -2.01
C ARG A 86 -9.60 6.93 -0.65
N MET A 87 -9.75 6.07 0.36
CA MET A 87 -10.30 6.45 1.67
C MET A 87 -9.31 7.25 2.52
N TYR A 88 -8.02 6.90 2.46
CA TYR A 88 -6.97 7.55 3.25
C TYR A 88 -6.89 9.06 3.03
N ARG A 89 -7.14 9.51 1.80
CA ARG A 89 -7.09 10.93 1.40
C ARG A 89 -8.43 11.65 1.59
N GLN A 90 -9.50 10.92 1.88
CA GLN A 90 -10.85 11.45 1.90
C GLN A 90 -11.20 12.08 3.26
N VAL A 91 -11.73 13.30 3.19
CA VAL A 91 -12.28 14.04 4.33
C VAL A 91 -13.69 14.51 3.98
N ASP A 92 -14.68 14.07 4.76
CA ASP A 92 -16.07 14.47 4.57
C ASP A 92 -16.37 15.72 5.40
N TYR A 93 -16.63 16.84 4.72
CA TYR A 93 -16.98 18.13 5.34
C TYR A 93 -18.49 18.30 5.59
N ALA A 94 -19.30 17.31 5.25
CA ALA A 94 -20.75 17.36 5.46
C ALA A 94 -21.06 17.48 6.96
N ALA A 95 -21.83 18.49 7.32
CA ALA A 95 -22.25 18.74 8.70
C ALA A 95 -23.69 19.23 8.73
N THR A 96 -24.52 18.62 9.59
CA THR A 96 -25.87 19.11 9.88
C THR A 96 -25.95 19.68 11.29
N LYS A 97 -26.83 20.68 11.45
CA LYS A 97 -27.10 21.27 12.76
C LYS A 97 -28.02 20.37 13.56
N THR A 98 -27.59 20.01 14.76
CA THR A 98 -28.46 19.32 15.74
C THR A 98 -29.49 20.30 16.32
N ARG A 99 -30.52 19.78 17.00
CA ARG A 99 -31.51 20.63 17.69
C ARG A 99 -30.91 21.63 18.69
N ALA A 100 -29.71 21.35 19.20
CA ALA A 100 -28.99 22.24 20.11
C ALA A 100 -28.31 23.40 19.37
N GLU A 101 -27.81 23.15 18.16
CA GLU A 101 -27.04 24.10 17.34
C GLU A 101 -27.92 25.01 16.46
N VAL A 102 -29.15 24.59 16.14
CA VAL A 102 -30.15 25.46 15.49
C VAL A 102 -30.49 26.64 16.41
N ARG A 103 -30.72 27.86 15.89
CA ARG A 103 -31.02 29.08 16.69
C ARG A 103 -32.46 29.05 17.29
N GLY A 104 -32.74 29.76 18.40
CA GLY A 104 -34.10 29.91 18.99
C GLY A 104 -34.48 28.97 20.17
N GLY A 105 -35.64 28.32 20.19
CA GLY A 105 -35.89 27.06 20.90
C GLY A 105 -35.79 26.94 22.45
N GLY A 106 -35.48 28.01 23.19
CA GLY A 106 -35.30 27.96 24.65
C GLY A 106 -36.60 27.98 25.47
N ARG A 107 -37.70 28.50 24.91
CA ARG A 107 -39.02 28.53 25.56
C ARG A 107 -39.91 27.40 25.07
N LYS A 108 -40.65 26.78 25.99
CA LYS A 108 -41.66 25.77 25.66
C LYS A 108 -42.79 26.41 24.82
N PRO A 109 -43.23 25.81 23.69
CA PRO A 109 -44.21 26.44 22.80
C PRO A 109 -45.58 26.66 23.46
N HIS A 110 -46.05 25.67 24.24
CA HIS A 110 -47.34 25.72 24.95
C HIS A 110 -47.31 24.85 26.23
N PRO A 111 -48.21 25.07 27.19
CA PRO A 111 -48.31 24.26 28.40
C PRO A 111 -48.54 22.77 28.12
N GLN A 112 -48.14 21.91 29.06
CA GLN A 112 -48.21 20.44 28.90
C GLN A 112 -49.64 19.91 28.74
N LYS A 113 -50.61 20.59 29.35
CA LYS A 113 -52.02 20.22 29.43
C LYS A 113 -52.89 21.47 29.19
N GLY A 114 -54.18 21.27 28.89
CA GLY A 114 -55.16 22.35 28.72
C GLY A 114 -55.29 22.91 27.30
N GLY A 115 -54.35 22.61 26.39
CA GLY A 115 -54.34 23.19 25.05
C GLY A 115 -54.88 22.31 23.91
N GLY A 116 -55.27 21.05 24.16
CA GLY A 116 -55.77 20.11 23.13
C GLY A 116 -54.77 19.71 22.02
N ARG A 117 -53.54 20.26 22.03
CA ARG A 117 -52.49 20.02 21.03
C ARG A 117 -51.53 18.92 21.47
N ALA A 118 -50.79 18.35 20.52
CA ALA A 118 -49.69 17.42 20.80
C ALA A 118 -48.64 18.05 21.73
N ARG A 119 -48.01 17.23 22.58
CA ARG A 119 -47.01 17.68 23.56
C ARG A 119 -45.72 18.04 22.84
N ALA A 120 -45.23 19.26 23.05
CA ALA A 120 -43.97 19.74 22.48
C ALA A 120 -43.06 20.34 23.54
N GLY A 121 -41.78 19.95 23.51
CA GLY A 121 -40.76 20.49 24.41
C GLY A 121 -40.05 21.73 23.86
N SER A 122 -39.77 21.74 22.55
CA SER A 122 -39.06 22.84 21.87
C SER A 122 -39.46 22.89 20.39
N ILE A 123 -39.47 24.09 19.81
CA ILE A 123 -39.70 24.31 18.37
C ILE A 123 -38.53 23.84 17.49
N ARG A 124 -37.35 23.58 18.06
CA ARG A 124 -36.17 23.08 17.31
C ARG A 124 -36.13 21.56 17.19
N SER A 125 -37.15 20.86 17.69
CA SER A 125 -37.20 19.40 17.61
C SER A 125 -37.22 18.96 16.14
N PRO A 126 -36.60 17.82 15.78
CA PRO A 126 -36.62 17.27 14.42
C PRO A 126 -38.03 17.06 13.83
N LEU A 127 -39.05 16.96 14.69
CA LEU A 127 -40.45 16.85 14.29
C LEU A 127 -41.03 18.16 13.72
N TRP A 128 -40.39 19.29 14.00
CA TRP A 128 -40.84 20.62 13.57
C TRP A 128 -40.16 21.02 12.27
N LYS A 129 -40.88 21.79 11.42
CA LYS A 129 -40.29 22.41 10.23
C LYS A 129 -39.20 23.40 10.64
N GLY A 130 -38.01 23.28 10.06
CA GLY A 130 -36.83 24.08 10.43
C GLY A 130 -36.17 23.64 11.75
N GLY A 131 -36.58 22.50 12.32
CA GLY A 131 -35.90 21.87 13.44
C GLY A 131 -34.54 21.29 13.07
N GLY A 132 -33.77 20.86 14.07
CA GLY A 132 -32.47 20.21 13.85
C GLY A 132 -32.61 18.78 13.34
N VAL A 133 -31.57 18.26 12.69
CA VAL A 133 -31.53 16.87 12.19
C VAL A 133 -31.12 15.93 13.34
N SER A 134 -31.83 14.80 13.53
CA SER A 134 -31.49 13.80 14.56
C SER A 134 -30.21 13.04 14.21
N HIS A 135 -30.20 12.39 13.04
CA HIS A 135 -29.10 11.54 12.57
C HIS A 135 -28.65 12.05 11.20
N GLY A 136 -27.85 13.11 11.22
CA GLY A 136 -27.19 13.62 10.02
C GLY A 136 -25.68 13.52 10.14
N PRO A 137 -24.96 13.82 9.05
CA PRO A 137 -23.50 13.85 9.07
C PRO A 137 -23.01 14.87 10.10
N ARG A 138 -22.02 14.46 10.89
CA ARG A 138 -21.30 15.31 11.83
C ARG A 138 -19.93 15.55 11.24
N GLY A 139 -19.67 16.80 10.84
CA GLY A 139 -18.44 17.15 10.13
C GLY A 139 -17.21 17.17 11.06
N PRO A 140 -16.07 17.63 10.53
CA PRO A 140 -15.39 16.94 9.44
C PRO A 140 -15.02 15.51 9.88
N LYS A 141 -15.38 14.51 9.08
CA LYS A 141 -15.04 13.11 9.35
C LYS A 141 -13.91 12.65 8.45
N THR A 142 -12.81 12.21 9.04
CA THR A 142 -11.69 11.59 8.33
C THR A 142 -11.93 10.08 8.18
N HIS A 143 -11.69 9.53 6.98
CA HIS A 143 -11.71 8.09 6.73
C HIS A 143 -10.32 7.45 6.74
N PHE A 144 -9.38 8.09 7.43
CA PHE A 144 -8.01 7.66 7.53
C PHE A 144 -7.89 6.31 8.24
N TYR A 145 -7.20 5.37 7.60
CA TYR A 145 -6.66 4.17 8.22
C TYR A 145 -5.38 3.76 7.48
N MET A 146 -4.47 3.08 8.17
CA MET A 146 -3.24 2.56 7.57
C MET A 146 -3.39 1.07 7.26
N LEU A 147 -3.14 0.71 6.01
CA LEU A 147 -3.00 -0.68 5.58
C LEU A 147 -1.61 -1.22 5.97
N SER A 148 -1.54 -2.49 6.38
CA SER A 148 -0.28 -3.14 6.74
C SER A 148 0.74 -3.04 5.59
N HIS A 149 2.02 -2.88 5.92
CA HIS A 149 3.08 -2.71 4.91
C HIS A 149 3.13 -3.88 3.93
N SER A 150 3.05 -5.12 4.43
CA SER A 150 3.06 -6.32 3.61
C SER A 150 1.86 -6.43 2.66
N ALA A 151 0.67 -5.99 3.09
CA ALA A 151 -0.50 -5.95 2.21
C ALA A 151 -0.36 -4.90 1.10
N ARG A 152 0.30 -3.77 1.37
CA ARG A 152 0.58 -2.74 0.36
C ARG A 152 1.56 -3.24 -0.71
N VAL A 153 2.69 -3.77 -0.26
CA VAL A 153 3.70 -4.36 -1.16
C VAL A 153 3.13 -5.55 -1.92
N GLY A 154 2.42 -6.46 -1.24
CA GLY A 154 1.80 -7.62 -1.88
C GLY A 154 0.74 -7.25 -2.91
N GLY A 155 -0.01 -6.16 -2.68
CA GLY A 155 -0.93 -5.61 -3.67
C GLY A 155 -0.21 -5.09 -4.91
N LEU A 156 0.89 -4.34 -4.73
CA LEU A 156 1.71 -3.82 -5.83
C LEU A 156 2.32 -4.95 -6.67
N CYS A 157 2.96 -5.94 -6.04
CA CYS A 157 3.54 -7.10 -6.75
C CYS A 157 2.46 -7.88 -7.50
N ALA A 158 1.28 -8.08 -6.90
CA ALA A 158 0.17 -8.72 -7.58
C ALA A 158 -0.31 -7.92 -8.80
N THR A 159 -0.41 -6.59 -8.71
CA THR A 159 -0.79 -5.74 -9.85
C THR A 159 0.24 -5.79 -10.98
N LEU A 160 1.53 -5.70 -10.68
CA LEU A 160 2.60 -5.80 -11.68
C LEU A 160 2.59 -7.17 -12.37
N SER A 161 2.41 -8.24 -11.61
CA SER A 161 2.30 -9.60 -12.14
C SER A 161 1.10 -9.77 -13.08
N VAL A 162 -0.06 -9.18 -12.73
CA VAL A 162 -1.26 -9.17 -13.59
C VAL A 162 -1.01 -8.40 -14.88
N LYS A 163 -0.40 -7.21 -14.78
CA LYS A 163 -0.10 -6.37 -15.95
C LYS A 163 0.86 -7.06 -16.92
N LEU A 164 1.88 -7.74 -16.38
CA LEU A 164 2.78 -8.55 -17.19
C LEU A 164 2.04 -9.73 -17.84
N ALA A 165 1.19 -10.45 -17.09
CA ALA A 165 0.44 -11.58 -17.64
C ALA A 165 -0.59 -11.19 -18.72
N GLN A 166 -1.06 -9.94 -18.70
CA GLN A 166 -1.97 -9.38 -19.70
C GLN A 166 -1.27 -8.82 -20.95
N ASN A 167 0.07 -8.80 -20.98
CA ASN A 167 0.89 -8.11 -21.98
C ASN A 167 0.68 -6.59 -22.03
N ASP A 168 0.26 -5.99 -20.91
CA ASP A 168 0.07 -4.53 -20.77
C ASP A 168 1.33 -3.82 -20.23
N LEU A 169 2.33 -4.58 -19.78
CA LEU A 169 3.57 -4.06 -19.22
C LEU A 169 4.67 -4.11 -20.29
N HIS A 170 5.12 -2.95 -20.72
CA HIS A 170 6.23 -2.79 -21.65
C HIS A 170 7.44 -2.23 -20.91
N VAL A 171 8.61 -2.83 -21.12
CA VAL A 171 9.88 -2.33 -20.57
C VAL A 171 10.60 -1.59 -21.66
N VAL A 172 10.94 -0.35 -21.38
CA VAL A 172 11.66 0.54 -22.30
C VAL A 172 13.04 0.80 -21.72
N ARG A 173 14.05 0.94 -22.59
CA ARG A 173 15.42 1.26 -22.15
C ARG A 173 15.53 2.68 -21.59
N ASP A 174 15.18 3.67 -22.40
CA ASP A 174 15.31 5.09 -22.10
C ASP A 174 14.02 5.80 -22.54
N LEU A 175 13.51 6.75 -21.74
CA LEU A 175 12.30 7.53 -22.04
C LEU A 175 12.58 8.80 -22.88
N GLU A 176 13.74 8.87 -23.52
CA GLU A 176 14.12 9.99 -24.38
C GLU A 176 13.31 9.98 -25.68
N LEU A 177 12.70 11.12 -26.01
CA LEU A 177 11.96 11.31 -27.26
C LEU A 177 12.78 12.20 -28.20
N PRO A 178 12.80 11.90 -29.51
CA PRO A 178 13.57 12.69 -30.48
C PRO A 178 12.95 14.08 -30.75
N SER A 179 11.66 14.26 -30.48
CA SER A 179 10.95 15.55 -30.57
C SER A 179 10.08 15.75 -29.33
N ALA A 180 9.91 17.01 -28.93
CA ALA A 180 9.02 17.44 -27.85
C ALA A 180 7.54 17.53 -28.28
N ASP A 181 7.23 17.27 -29.55
CA ASP A 181 5.87 17.37 -30.06
C ASP A 181 4.95 16.27 -29.50
N PRO A 182 3.81 16.61 -28.86
CA PRO A 182 2.91 15.61 -28.26
C PRO A 182 2.26 14.70 -29.30
N GLY A 183 2.08 15.17 -30.54
CA GLY A 183 1.55 14.36 -31.63
C GLY A 183 2.44 13.16 -31.98
N ARG A 184 3.76 13.28 -31.77
CA ARG A 184 4.69 12.17 -32.00
C ARG A 184 4.48 11.02 -31.01
N LEU A 185 4.21 11.36 -29.75
CA LEU A 185 3.92 10.38 -28.71
C LEU A 185 2.59 9.66 -28.97
N GLN A 186 1.57 10.41 -29.41
CA GLN A 186 0.27 9.82 -29.80
C GLN A 186 0.43 8.84 -30.97
N GLU A 187 1.16 9.24 -32.01
CA GLU A 187 1.45 8.37 -33.17
C GLU A 187 2.16 7.07 -32.73
N LEU A 188 3.13 7.17 -31.82
CA LEU A 188 3.84 6.01 -31.27
C LEU A 188 2.90 5.06 -30.53
N VAL A 189 2.07 5.60 -29.63
CA VAL A 189 1.10 4.82 -28.83
C VAL A 189 0.09 4.11 -29.73
N GLU A 190 -0.44 4.80 -30.74
CA GLU A 190 -1.39 4.25 -31.71
C GLU A 190 -0.76 3.15 -32.57
N ARG A 191 0.46 3.37 -33.08
CA ARG A 191 1.15 2.41 -33.94
C ARG A 191 1.55 1.13 -33.21
N ARG A 192 1.87 1.21 -31.92
CA ARG A 192 2.24 0.07 -31.06
C ARG A 192 1.06 -0.61 -30.36
N TYR A 193 -0.15 -0.08 -30.51
CA TYR A 193 -1.36 -0.60 -29.90
C TYR A 193 -1.29 -0.73 -28.35
N TRP A 194 -0.59 0.19 -27.67
CA TRP A 194 -0.51 0.21 -26.19
C TRP A 194 -1.85 0.56 -25.50
N GLY A 195 -2.90 0.85 -26.29
CA GLY A 195 -4.24 1.12 -25.80
C GLY A 195 -4.52 2.60 -25.57
N PRO A 196 -5.69 2.93 -24.98
CA PRO A 196 -6.17 4.31 -24.88
C PRO A 196 -5.46 5.15 -23.82
N SER A 197 -4.80 4.52 -22.84
CA SER A 197 -4.15 5.19 -21.72
C SER A 197 -2.85 4.49 -21.37
N VAL A 198 -1.76 5.23 -21.32
CA VAL A 198 -0.43 4.73 -21.00
C VAL A 198 0.11 5.49 -19.78
N LEU A 199 0.74 4.77 -18.85
CA LEU A 199 1.42 5.34 -17.70
C LEU A 199 2.92 5.13 -17.87
N PHE A 200 3.66 6.23 -18.00
CA PHE A 200 5.12 6.22 -17.98
C PHE A 200 5.60 6.32 -16.53
N VAL A 201 6.56 5.47 -16.16
CA VAL A 201 7.20 5.44 -14.86
C VAL A 201 8.70 5.59 -15.09
N ASP A 202 9.28 6.61 -14.49
CA ASP A 202 10.71 6.92 -14.52
C ASP A 202 11.25 6.92 -13.09
N GLU A 203 12.58 6.94 -12.94
CA GLU A 203 13.30 6.88 -11.65
C GLU A 203 13.18 8.13 -10.76
#